data_AF-A0A359FU09-F1
#
_entry.id   AF-A0A359FU09-F1
#
_cell.length_a   1.000
_cell.length_b   1.000
_cell.length_c   1.000
_cell.angle_alpha   90.00
_cell.angle_beta   90.00
_cell.angle_gamma   90.00
#
_symmetry.space_group_name_H-M   'P 1'
#
loop_
_entity.id
_entity.type
_entity.pdbx_description
1 polymer ?
#
loop_
_entity_poly.entity_id
_entity_poly.type
_entity_poly.pdbx_seq_one_letter_code
_entity_poly.pdbx_strand_id
1 'polypeptide(L)'
;FAYQSPVRTVVLGEDVYDTSLDNEHKVMIMATMGGVYANNMNVEIDIEVDNSLVDGLIFKKNVDTDPDVPVLAMPEAYYTLSSDKIVIEKGSVIGGVTVQLTDAFFADPLALSTNYVIPILMTDVVNADSILSGKALVENPSRTSAADWDLSPKDYILYA
;
A
#
# COMPACT_ATOMS: atom_id res chain seq x y z
N PHE A 1 0.46 -1.23 -8.13
CA PHE A 1 1.52 -0.85 -7.17
C PHE A 1 2.87 -1.48 -7.53
N ALA A 2 3.98 -0.72 -7.49
CA ALA A 2 5.30 -1.23 -7.86
C ALA A 2 5.87 -2.25 -6.84
N TYR A 3 5.57 -2.05 -5.56
CA TYR A 3 5.94 -2.92 -4.45
C TYR A 3 4.68 -3.35 -3.69
N GLN A 4 4.59 -4.62 -3.32
CA GLN A 4 3.41 -5.19 -2.64
C GLN A 4 3.50 -5.12 -1.12
N SER A 5 4.69 -4.92 -0.55
CA SER A 5 4.91 -4.92 0.89
C SER A 5 5.99 -3.92 1.32
N PRO A 6 5.83 -2.61 1.00
CA PRO A 6 6.75 -1.60 1.52
C PRO A 6 6.57 -1.43 3.05
N VAL A 7 7.64 -1.01 3.71
CA VAL A 7 7.62 -0.60 5.12
C VAL A 7 7.91 0.90 5.18
N ARG A 8 7.04 1.67 5.83
CA ARG A 8 7.11 3.12 5.97
C ARG A 8 7.23 3.52 7.44
N THR A 9 8.42 4.00 7.82
CA THR A 9 8.63 4.60 9.13
C THR A 9 8.40 6.10 9.08
N VAL A 10 7.39 6.64 9.76
CA VAL A 10 7.17 8.10 9.89
C VAL A 10 8.30 8.71 10.73
N VAL A 11 8.99 9.72 10.18
CA VAL A 11 10.13 10.39 10.82
C VAL A 11 9.71 11.80 11.22
N LEU A 12 9.34 11.95 12.49
CA LEU A 12 8.95 13.24 13.07
C LEU A 12 10.19 14.07 13.47
N GLY A 13 10.07 15.38 13.36
CA GLY A 13 11.14 16.34 13.65
C GLY A 13 12.03 16.61 12.43
N GLU A 14 13.29 16.91 12.70
CA GLU A 14 14.29 17.22 11.68
C GLU A 14 15.11 15.98 11.30
N ASP A 15 15.36 15.80 10.01
CA ASP A 15 16.25 14.77 9.47
C ASP A 15 17.06 15.35 8.30
N VAL A 16 18.05 14.60 7.80
CA VAL A 16 18.84 14.96 6.60
C VAL A 16 18.02 14.88 5.31
N TYR A 17 16.86 14.20 5.36
CA TYR A 17 15.88 14.11 4.28
C TYR A 17 14.64 14.96 4.61
N ASP A 18 13.85 15.29 3.59
CA ASP A 18 12.62 16.06 3.79
C ASP A 18 11.57 15.24 4.56
N THR A 19 11.23 15.72 5.75
CA THR A 19 10.21 15.17 6.66
C THR A 19 8.96 16.05 6.74
N SER A 20 8.75 16.97 5.79
CA SER A 20 7.62 17.90 5.83
C SER A 20 6.27 17.17 5.91
N LEU A 21 6.07 16.16 5.07
CA LEU A 21 4.84 15.35 5.10
C LEU A 21 4.69 14.55 6.40
N ASP A 22 5.78 13.96 6.90
CA ASP A 22 5.82 13.21 8.14
C ASP A 22 5.40 14.08 9.33
N ASN A 23 5.92 15.31 9.39
CA ASN A 23 5.57 16.30 10.40
C ASN A 23 4.12 16.80 10.29
N GLU A 24 3.51 16.67 9.11
CA GLU A 24 2.07 16.86 8.92
C GLU A 24 1.26 15.59 9.22
N HIS A 25 1.90 14.54 9.73
CA HIS A 25 1.33 13.22 9.97
C HIS A 25 0.74 12.58 8.70
N LYS A 26 1.38 12.82 7.56
CA LYS A 26 0.96 12.33 6.24
C LYS A 26 1.98 11.39 5.63
N VAL A 27 1.47 10.36 4.95
CA VAL A 27 2.26 9.49 4.07
C VAL A 27 1.56 9.36 2.71
N MET A 28 2.27 8.86 1.70
CA MET A 28 1.70 8.68 0.36
C MET A 28 1.84 7.23 -0.10
N ILE A 29 0.76 6.70 -0.66
CA ILE A 29 0.72 5.39 -1.29
C ILE A 29 0.72 5.60 -2.81
N MET A 30 1.75 5.08 -3.47
CA MET A 30 2.07 5.43 -4.86
C MET A 30 1.70 4.30 -5.84
N ALA A 31 1.02 4.68 -6.92
CA ALA A 31 0.80 3.84 -8.09
C ALA A 31 1.71 4.27 -9.25
N THR A 32 1.95 3.34 -10.17
CA THR A 32 2.74 3.60 -11.37
C THR A 32 2.02 3.05 -12.59
N MET A 33 2.13 3.78 -13.70
CA MET A 33 1.69 3.36 -15.02
C MET A 33 2.88 2.81 -15.79
N GLY A 34 2.71 1.62 -16.38
CA GLY A 34 3.72 0.97 -17.22
C GLY A 34 3.21 0.69 -18.63
N GLY A 35 4.05 0.09 -19.47
CA GLY A 35 3.65 -0.38 -20.81
C GLY A 35 3.51 0.72 -21.87
N VAL A 36 3.77 1.97 -21.53
CA VAL A 36 3.68 3.13 -22.44
C VAL A 36 4.95 3.98 -22.40
N TYR A 37 5.22 4.69 -23.50
CA TYR A 37 6.33 5.65 -23.59
C TYR A 37 5.96 7.04 -23.07
N ALA A 38 4.68 7.39 -23.11
CA ALA A 38 4.17 8.68 -22.66
C ALA A 38 2.74 8.54 -22.12
N ASN A 39 2.45 9.29 -21.05
CA ASN A 39 1.09 9.44 -20.55
C ASN A 39 0.41 10.63 -21.20
N ASN A 40 -0.61 10.38 -22.02
CA ASN A 40 -1.29 11.44 -22.77
C ASN A 40 -2.59 11.94 -22.12
N MET A 41 -3.05 11.28 -21.05
CA MET A 41 -4.31 11.57 -20.35
C MET A 41 -4.15 11.43 -18.84
N ASN A 42 -5.12 11.91 -18.07
CA ASN A 42 -5.16 11.56 -16.65
C ASN A 42 -5.67 10.13 -16.53
N VAL A 43 -4.91 9.28 -15.85
CA VAL A 43 -5.32 7.90 -15.54
C VAL A 43 -5.87 7.90 -14.12
N GLU A 44 -7.08 7.38 -13.96
CA GLU A 44 -7.73 7.25 -12.65
C GLU A 44 -7.79 5.77 -12.29
N ILE A 45 -7.34 5.44 -11.08
CA ILE A 45 -7.33 4.07 -10.56
C ILE A 45 -8.20 4.08 -9.30
N ASP A 46 -9.30 3.34 -9.34
CA ASP A 46 -10.16 3.17 -8.17
C ASP A 46 -9.49 2.21 -7.18
N ILE A 47 -9.56 2.54 -5.90
CA ILE A 47 -8.92 1.79 -4.82
C ILE A 47 -9.89 1.53 -3.67
N GLU A 48 -9.71 0.40 -3.00
CA GLU A 48 -10.44 0.06 -1.78
C GLU A 48 -9.50 -0.50 -0.71
N VAL A 49 -9.90 -0.34 0.55
CA VAL A 49 -9.23 -1.01 1.67
C VAL A 49 -9.80 -2.43 1.78
N ASP A 50 -8.96 -3.44 1.64
CA ASP A 50 -9.34 -4.85 1.75
C ASP A 50 -8.54 -5.53 2.88
N ASN A 51 -9.15 -5.56 4.07
CA ASN A 51 -8.54 -6.16 5.26
C ASN A 51 -8.34 -7.68 5.14
N SER A 52 -9.01 -8.37 4.22
CA SER A 52 -8.78 -9.81 4.03
C SER A 52 -7.38 -10.11 3.47
N LEU A 53 -6.71 -9.11 2.87
CA LEU A 53 -5.36 -9.27 2.34
C LEU A 53 -4.29 -9.54 3.42
N VAL A 54 -4.57 -9.21 4.69
CA VAL A 54 -3.64 -9.49 5.79
C VAL A 54 -3.88 -10.84 6.47
N ASP A 55 -4.94 -11.56 6.10
CA ASP A 55 -5.34 -12.80 6.77
C ASP A 55 -4.24 -13.86 6.69
N GLY A 56 -3.84 -14.36 7.86
CA GLY A 56 -2.81 -15.40 7.99
C GLY A 56 -1.39 -14.93 7.71
N LEU A 57 -1.15 -13.64 7.49
CA LEU A 57 0.20 -13.09 7.32
C LEU A 57 0.90 -12.89 8.66
N ILE A 58 2.21 -13.09 8.66
CA ILE A 58 3.09 -12.90 9.82
C ILE A 58 4.29 -12.03 9.42
N PHE A 59 4.68 -11.11 10.31
CA PHE A 59 5.99 -10.49 10.24
C PHE A 59 7.01 -11.43 10.85
N LYS A 60 7.87 -12.00 9.99
CA LYS A 60 9.01 -12.79 10.43
C LYS A 60 10.06 -11.88 11.03
N LYS A 61 10.32 -12.02 12.33
CA LYS A 61 11.39 -11.26 12.98
C LYS A 61 12.71 -12.03 12.86
N ASN A 62 13.76 -11.34 12.43
CA ASN A 62 15.08 -11.95 12.14
C ASN A 62 15.91 -12.26 13.39
N VAL A 63 15.31 -12.25 14.59
CA VAL A 63 16.02 -12.49 15.86
C VAL A 63 15.34 -13.65 16.57
N ASP A 64 16.10 -14.70 16.89
CA ASP A 64 15.63 -15.94 17.52
C ASP A 64 14.87 -15.73 18.85
N THR A 65 14.95 -14.53 19.44
CA THR A 65 14.34 -14.18 20.73
C THR A 65 13.01 -13.44 20.61
N ASP A 66 12.64 -12.99 19.42
CA ASP A 66 11.40 -12.23 19.20
C ASP A 66 10.34 -13.14 18.57
N PRO A 67 9.13 -13.22 19.14
CA PRO A 67 8.07 -14.02 18.53
C PRO A 67 7.66 -13.41 17.19
N ASP A 68 7.35 -14.27 16.22
CA ASP A 68 6.62 -13.88 15.03
C ASP A 68 5.32 -13.18 15.46
N VAL A 69 5.04 -12.03 14.85
CA VAL A 69 3.83 -11.26 15.14
C VAL A 69 2.87 -11.34 13.95
N PRO A 70 1.57 -11.52 14.19
CA PRO A 70 0.59 -11.45 13.11
C PRO A 70 0.58 -10.04 12.52
N VAL A 71 0.40 -9.97 11.20
CA VAL A 71 0.12 -8.69 10.54
C VAL A 71 -1.28 -8.24 10.94
N LEU A 72 -1.43 -7.00 11.41
CA LEU A 72 -2.70 -6.42 11.79
C LEU A 72 -3.15 -5.42 10.74
N ALA A 73 -4.41 -5.52 10.29
CA ALA A 73 -5.02 -4.43 9.54
C ALA A 73 -5.08 -3.18 10.43
N MET A 74 -4.63 -2.04 9.91
CA MET A 74 -4.66 -0.78 10.61
C MET A 74 -6.12 -0.39 10.88
N PRO A 75 -6.50 -0.06 12.13
CA PRO A 75 -7.86 0.37 12.44
C PRO A 75 -8.29 1.58 11.58
N GLU A 76 -9.55 1.61 11.14
CA GLU A 76 -10.08 2.72 10.33
C GLU A 76 -9.96 4.09 11.03
N ALA A 77 -10.04 4.13 12.36
CA ALA A 77 -9.88 5.35 13.14
C ALA A 77 -8.44 5.91 13.14
N TYR A 78 -7.45 5.15 12.67
CA TYR A 78 -6.02 5.51 12.72
C TYR A 78 -5.58 6.30 11.49
N TYR A 79 -6.36 6.29 10.41
CA TYR A 79 -6.00 6.98 9.19
C TYR A 79 -7.22 7.42 8.36
N THR A 80 -6.99 8.30 7.40
CA THR A 80 -7.97 8.66 6.37
C THR A 80 -7.26 8.78 5.04
N LEU A 81 -7.84 8.19 3.99
CA LEU A 81 -7.39 8.38 2.62
C LEU A 81 -7.96 9.68 2.06
N SER A 82 -7.13 10.47 1.37
CA SER A 82 -7.58 11.72 0.74
C SER A 82 -8.58 11.52 -0.38
N SER A 83 -8.65 10.30 -0.94
CA SER A 83 -9.58 9.88 -1.98
C SER A 83 -9.64 8.34 -2.02
N ASP A 84 -10.74 7.83 -2.57
CA ASP A 84 -10.93 6.45 -3.05
C ASP A 84 -10.29 6.18 -4.43
N LYS A 85 -9.51 7.13 -4.95
CA LYS A 85 -8.82 7.03 -6.23
C LYS A 85 -7.37 7.47 -6.16
N ILE A 86 -6.55 6.90 -7.03
CA ILE A 86 -5.22 7.40 -7.37
C ILE A 86 -5.27 7.99 -8.77
N VAL A 87 -4.86 9.25 -8.92
CA VAL A 87 -4.76 9.92 -10.21
C VAL A 87 -3.31 10.00 -10.64
N ILE A 88 -3.01 9.48 -11.83
CA ILE A 88 -1.73 9.67 -12.51
C ILE A 88 -1.94 10.73 -13.58
N GLU A 89 -1.50 11.95 -13.28
CA GLU A 89 -1.66 13.12 -14.14
C GLU A 89 -1.00 12.92 -15.50
N LYS A 90 -1.59 13.53 -16.53
CA LYS A 90 -1.03 13.59 -17.88
C LYS A 90 0.43 14.06 -17.84
N GLY A 91 1.29 13.35 -18.57
CA GLY A 91 2.73 13.60 -18.60
C GLY A 91 3.51 12.97 -17.43
N SER A 92 2.84 12.48 -16.38
CA SER A 92 3.44 11.67 -15.32
C SER A 92 3.18 10.20 -15.55
N VAL A 93 4.05 9.34 -15.00
CA VAL A 93 3.84 7.90 -14.91
C VAL A 93 3.64 7.42 -13.47
N ILE A 94 3.69 8.34 -12.51
CA ILE A 94 3.52 8.08 -11.08
C ILE A 94 2.43 9.01 -10.54
N GLY A 95 1.57 8.45 -9.70
CA GLY A 95 0.56 9.17 -8.93
C GLY A 95 0.43 8.55 -7.55
N GLY A 96 -0.28 9.20 -6.64
CA GLY A 96 -0.47 8.66 -5.30
C GLY A 96 -1.71 9.19 -4.60
N VAL A 97 -2.10 8.49 -3.56
CA VAL A 97 -3.12 8.92 -2.60
C VAL A 97 -2.45 9.27 -1.29
N THR A 98 -2.85 10.38 -0.69
CA THR A 98 -2.33 10.80 0.61
C THR A 98 -3.11 10.08 1.72
N VAL A 99 -2.37 9.56 2.68
CA VAL A 99 -2.89 9.01 3.92
C VAL A 99 -2.64 10.03 5.01
N GLN A 100 -3.69 10.50 5.67
CA GLN A 100 -3.59 11.28 6.90
C GLN A 100 -3.63 10.32 8.09
N LEU A 101 -2.56 10.26 8.88
CA LEU A 101 -2.54 9.53 10.15
C LEU A 101 -3.19 10.37 11.25
N THR A 102 -3.92 9.73 12.14
CA THR A 102 -4.61 10.39 13.26
C THR A 102 -3.82 10.25 14.54
N ASP A 103 -4.12 11.08 15.55
CA ASP A 103 -3.50 10.97 16.88
C ASP A 103 -3.72 9.58 17.52
N ALA A 104 -4.79 8.87 17.14
CA ALA A 104 -5.06 7.52 17.64
C ALA A 104 -3.98 6.51 17.19
N PHE A 105 -3.41 6.68 15.99
CA PHE A 105 -2.26 5.89 15.54
C PHE A 105 -1.04 6.14 16.43
N PHE A 106 -0.69 7.40 16.65
CA PHE A 106 0.50 7.77 17.43
C PHE A 106 0.36 7.48 18.93
N ALA A 107 -0.87 7.39 19.44
CA ALA A 107 -1.15 7.03 20.83
C ALA A 107 -1.04 5.52 21.10
N ASP A 108 -0.99 4.67 20.07
CA ASP A 108 -0.90 3.22 20.22
C ASP A 108 0.57 2.76 20.35
N PRO A 109 0.97 2.11 21.46
CA PRO A 109 2.31 1.55 21.61
C PRO A 109 2.71 0.55 20.51
N LEU A 110 1.76 -0.13 19.87
CA LEU A 110 2.04 -1.05 18.76
C LEU A 110 2.50 -0.31 17.50
N ALA A 111 2.17 0.97 17.33
CA ALA A 111 2.62 1.78 16.18
C ALA A 111 4.13 2.09 16.20
N LEU A 112 4.82 1.86 17.32
CA LEU A 112 6.27 2.02 17.44
C LEU A 112 7.07 0.89 16.78
N SER A 113 6.40 -0.16 16.32
CA SER A 113 7.02 -1.30 15.63
C SER A 113 6.11 -1.81 14.50
N THR A 114 6.65 -2.65 13.63
CA THR A 114 5.92 -3.16 12.46
C THR A 114 4.82 -4.13 12.86
N ASN A 115 3.60 -3.62 13.07
CA ASN A 115 2.40 -4.40 13.40
C ASN A 115 1.24 -4.08 12.45
N TYR A 116 1.00 -2.80 12.19
CA TYR A 116 -0.14 -2.33 11.40
C TYR A 116 0.16 -2.23 9.92
N VAL A 117 -0.82 -2.56 9.10
CA VAL A 117 -0.77 -2.47 7.64
C VAL A 117 -2.03 -1.79 7.14
N ILE A 118 -1.89 -0.89 6.16
CA ILE A 118 -3.01 -0.40 5.34
C ILE A 118 -3.05 -1.26 4.06
N PRO A 119 -3.95 -2.26 3.97
CA PRO A 119 -4.07 -3.10 2.79
C PRO A 119 -4.97 -2.43 1.75
N ILE A 120 -4.43 -2.12 0.57
CA ILE A 120 -5.18 -1.48 -0.51
C ILE A 120 -5.18 -2.37 -1.76
N LEU A 121 -6.34 -2.46 -2.40
CA LEU A 121 -6.57 -3.13 -3.67
C LEU A 121 -7.01 -2.12 -4.74
N MET A 122 -6.47 -2.25 -5.95
CA MET A 122 -6.98 -1.56 -7.14
C MET A 122 -8.17 -2.33 -7.71
N THR A 123 -9.31 -1.66 -7.90
CA THR A 123 -10.57 -2.30 -8.31
C THR A 123 -10.96 -1.99 -9.74
N ASP A 124 -10.65 -0.79 -10.23
CA ASP A 124 -10.92 -0.38 -11.61
C ASP A 124 -9.88 0.64 -12.12
N VAL A 125 -9.81 0.81 -13.44
CA VAL A 125 -8.97 1.82 -14.08
C VAL A 125 -9.65 2.49 -15.27
N VAL A 126 -9.55 3.81 -15.33
CA VAL A 126 -10.01 4.64 -16.44
C VAL A 126 -8.82 5.23 -17.17
N ASN A 127 -8.90 5.28 -18.51
CA ASN A 127 -7.85 5.79 -19.40
C ASN A 127 -6.55 4.96 -19.41
N ALA A 128 -6.61 3.69 -18.99
CA ALA A 128 -5.61 2.66 -19.25
C ALA A 128 -6.28 1.35 -19.65
N ASP A 129 -5.55 0.42 -20.27
CA ASP A 129 -6.13 -0.82 -20.79
C ASP A 129 -6.50 -1.82 -19.69
N SER A 130 -5.69 -1.91 -18.63
CA SER A 130 -5.90 -2.89 -17.56
C SER A 130 -5.06 -2.60 -16.31
N ILE A 131 -5.51 -3.15 -15.18
CA ILE A 131 -4.70 -3.33 -13.98
C ILE A 131 -3.88 -4.63 -14.12
N LEU A 132 -2.64 -4.62 -13.63
CA LEU A 132 -1.77 -5.81 -13.63
C LEU A 132 -2.18 -6.80 -12.52
N SER A 133 -3.33 -7.46 -12.68
CA SER A 133 -3.93 -8.37 -11.70
C SER A 133 -3.38 -9.80 -11.71
N GLY A 134 -2.23 -10.03 -12.36
CA GLY A 134 -1.54 -11.31 -12.39
C GLY A 134 -2.22 -12.38 -13.26
N LYS A 135 -1.65 -13.59 -13.24
CA LYS A 135 -2.16 -14.78 -13.93
C LYS A 135 -2.17 -15.96 -12.97
N ALA A 136 -3.37 -16.40 -12.58
CA ALA A 136 -3.57 -17.45 -11.58
C ALA A 136 -3.22 -18.85 -12.11
N LEU A 137 -2.72 -19.71 -11.21
CA LEU A 137 -2.52 -21.15 -11.42
C LEU A 137 -3.66 -22.00 -10.84
N VAL A 138 -4.50 -21.40 -10.00
CA VAL A 138 -5.60 -22.05 -9.27
C VAL A 138 -6.90 -21.24 -9.39
N GLU A 139 -8.04 -21.86 -9.08
CA GLU A 139 -9.37 -21.25 -9.24
C GLU A 139 -9.63 -20.08 -8.27
N ASN A 140 -9.15 -20.18 -7.03
CA ASN A 140 -9.33 -19.16 -5.98
C ASN A 140 -7.96 -18.77 -5.40
N PRO A 141 -7.15 -17.99 -6.15
CA PRO A 141 -5.80 -17.67 -5.73
C PRO A 141 -5.79 -16.64 -4.60
N SER A 142 -4.96 -16.86 -3.58
CA SER A 142 -4.63 -15.81 -2.62
C SER A 142 -3.62 -14.86 -3.26
N ARG A 143 -3.90 -13.55 -3.26
CA ARG A 143 -2.99 -12.51 -3.80
C ARG A 143 -1.63 -12.53 -3.14
N THR A 144 -1.56 -12.93 -1.86
CA THR A 144 -0.33 -12.94 -1.06
C THR A 144 0.39 -14.29 -1.09
N SER A 145 -0.20 -15.33 -1.68
CA SER A 145 0.43 -16.64 -1.91
C SER A 145 1.13 -16.66 -3.26
N ALA A 146 2.46 -16.51 -3.29
CA ALA A 146 3.21 -16.56 -4.55
C ALA A 146 3.05 -17.88 -5.33
N ALA A 147 2.73 -18.97 -4.65
CA ALA A 147 2.53 -20.29 -5.27
C ALA A 147 1.25 -20.38 -6.12
N ASP A 148 0.30 -19.46 -5.92
CA ASP A 148 -0.99 -19.47 -6.61
C ASP A 148 -0.93 -18.78 -7.99
N TRP A 149 0.23 -18.24 -8.38
CA TRP A 149 0.39 -17.36 -9.54
C TRP A 149 1.55 -17.75 -10.46
N ASP A 150 1.28 -17.78 -11.77
CA ASP A 150 2.28 -17.87 -12.85
C ASP A 150 2.94 -16.49 -13.05
N LEU A 151 2.11 -15.45 -12.97
CA LEU A 151 2.53 -14.05 -12.93
C LEU A 151 1.90 -13.41 -11.70
N SER A 152 2.72 -12.96 -10.74
CA SER A 152 2.22 -12.36 -9.50
C SER A 152 1.43 -11.07 -9.76
N PRO A 153 0.31 -10.86 -9.06
CA PRO A 153 -0.49 -9.65 -9.17
C PRO A 153 0.26 -8.45 -8.58
N LYS A 154 0.04 -7.28 -9.19
CA LYS A 154 0.54 -5.97 -8.76
C LYS A 154 -0.62 -5.00 -8.48
N ASP A 155 -1.83 -5.52 -8.34
CA ASP A 155 -3.06 -4.78 -8.07
C ASP A 155 -3.26 -4.45 -6.58
N TYR A 156 -2.46 -5.03 -5.68
CA TYR A 156 -2.55 -4.80 -4.24
C TYR A 156 -1.24 -4.24 -3.63
N ILE A 157 -1.38 -3.67 -2.44
CA ILE A 157 -0.28 -3.24 -1.58
C ILE A 157 -0.63 -3.45 -0.11
N LEU A 158 0.34 -3.93 0.66
CA LEU A 158 0.33 -4.06 2.11
C LEU A 158 1.28 -2.99 2.66
N TYR A 159 0.76 -1.79 2.91
CA TYR A 159 1.57 -0.65 3.33
C TYR A 159 1.75 -0.69 4.86
N ALA A 160 2.90 -1.19 5.31
CA ALA A 160 3.26 -1.29 6.73
C ALA A 160 3.90 -0.02 7.27
#